data_AF-A0A6G4AJS7-F1
#
_entry.id   AF-A0A6G4AJS7-F1
#
_cell.length_a   1.000
_cell.length_b   1.000
_cell.length_c   1.000
_cell.angle_alpha   90.00
_cell.angle_beta   90.00
_cell.angle_gamma   90.00
#
_symmetry.space_group_name_H-M   'P 1'
#
loop_
_entity.id
_entity.type
_entity.pdbx_description
1 polymer ?
#
loop_
_entity_poly.entity_id
_entity_poly.type
_entity_poly.pdbx_seq_one_letter_code
_entity_poly.pdbx_strand_id
1 'polypeptide(L)'
;MRSHLTRLRPIATCVAALLAAFVVVAPQPAWAAPSDNFAIDDPLSSPRTQWWTDARFGLFLHWGVYSAFRGEYSRPDGTTCRDAEWIKRNCAIPDSAYMARASTWNPTSFDANAIVKLAKDAGQKYIVITAKHHDGFAMWPTKVNDYNIRQRTPFQRDPLRELADAARANGLHFGVYYSIWDWHDPDALPGGNYPAYLDRAKAQIKELITDYDPEVLWFDGSYKGYTDPPNPYSFEDGARMESYVRGLKPGIIINERSIDHHGADNYHLYRPGDGDFTTPEGYYPTSPSPSELMETCDNVSDRWGYAYWDNNFKSPTTLTRDLIHSTSIDSNFLLNVGPTDTGAISPGHTSALRGMKDWAATHGVAIYGAGFSGLTSQPSWGRITRKGNKLYLHAYTWPGAGGSLHVTARSPFTVTAARVLGSDQTVTVRTAGDGYDFTPSGSATNPIATVIEADIATPAPAAAGTGTGLKAEFWTNTTFTGTPAVTRTDPTINYLWRYEGSPAPSIGTDNFSSRWTGKIQPRYSETYTFTTISDDTVRLWINGQLIIDNTTPHLPTWNQGSINLTAGQLYDIKLEQTENGGEAAAKLIWTSPNTPKQAVPRTQLYPTTTLDDDAPA
;
A
#
# COMPACT_ATOMS: atom_id res chain seq x y z
N MET A 1 38.36 -73.77 30.57
CA MET A 1 37.53 -73.91 29.36
C MET A 1 36.24 -73.14 29.55
N ARG A 2 35.95 -72.21 28.63
CA ARG A 2 34.70 -71.42 28.45
C ARG A 2 34.12 -70.68 29.66
N SER A 3 34.41 -69.38 29.76
CA SER A 3 33.69 -68.42 30.61
C SER A 3 32.72 -67.58 29.75
N HIS A 4 31.41 -67.76 29.94
CA HIS A 4 30.38 -66.83 29.45
C HIS A 4 30.07 -65.82 30.56
N LEU A 5 30.36 -64.54 30.31
CA LEU A 5 30.00 -63.40 31.15
C LEU A 5 28.78 -62.70 30.54
N THR A 6 27.64 -62.84 31.21
CA THR A 6 26.39 -62.12 30.94
C THR A 6 26.48 -60.74 31.59
N ARG A 7 26.45 -59.67 30.80
CA ARG A 7 26.45 -58.28 31.28
C ARG A 7 25.04 -57.83 31.68
N LEU A 8 24.87 -57.48 32.95
CA LEU A 8 23.76 -56.69 33.48
C LEU A 8 23.95 -55.21 33.08
N ARG A 9 22.89 -54.57 32.58
CA ARG A 9 22.81 -53.12 32.32
C ARG A 9 22.27 -52.41 33.58
N PRO A 10 22.89 -51.32 34.08
CA PRO A 10 22.28 -50.50 35.11
C PRO A 10 21.32 -49.47 34.49
N ILE A 11 20.21 -49.24 35.19
CA ILE A 11 19.20 -48.22 34.93
C ILE A 11 19.80 -46.85 35.30
N ALA A 12 19.88 -45.93 34.33
CA ALA A 12 20.27 -44.54 34.57
C ALA A 12 19.02 -43.69 34.85
N THR A 13 18.94 -43.15 36.07
CA THR A 13 17.93 -42.20 36.51
C THR A 13 18.32 -40.80 36.03
N CYS A 14 17.57 -40.22 35.09
CA CYS A 14 17.76 -38.82 34.70
C CYS A 14 17.11 -37.88 35.72
N VAL A 15 17.94 -37.13 36.46
CA VAL A 15 17.53 -35.98 37.25
C VAL A 15 17.56 -34.76 36.34
N ALA A 16 16.40 -34.18 36.02
CA ALA A 16 16.31 -32.92 35.29
C ALA A 16 16.51 -31.75 36.27
N ALA A 17 17.61 -31.01 36.11
CA ALA A 17 17.83 -29.75 36.81
C ALA A 17 17.06 -28.61 36.09
N LEU A 18 16.07 -28.03 36.76
CA LEU A 18 15.39 -26.81 36.33
C LEU A 18 16.30 -25.59 36.62
N LEU A 19 16.96 -25.08 35.59
CA LEU A 19 17.60 -23.77 35.60
C LEU A 19 16.53 -22.72 35.27
N ALA A 20 16.04 -22.00 36.29
CA ALA A 20 15.21 -20.81 36.09
C ALA A 20 16.11 -19.66 35.62
N ALA A 21 16.04 -19.34 34.32
CA ALA A 21 16.66 -18.14 33.77
C ALA A 21 15.85 -16.92 34.22
N PHE A 22 16.42 -16.12 35.14
CA PHE A 22 15.90 -14.78 35.42
C PHE A 22 16.22 -13.88 34.23
N VAL A 23 15.19 -13.59 33.43
CA VAL A 23 15.26 -12.53 32.42
C VAL A 23 15.32 -11.20 33.16
N VAL A 24 16.49 -10.57 33.18
CA VAL A 24 16.62 -9.16 33.55
C VAL A 24 16.02 -8.36 32.40
N VAL A 25 14.74 -8.03 32.50
CA VAL A 25 14.09 -7.07 31.62
C VAL A 25 14.68 -5.71 31.96
N ALA A 26 15.49 -5.15 31.06
CA ALA A 26 15.88 -3.75 31.17
C ALA A 26 14.60 -2.91 31.25
N PRO A 27 14.48 -1.95 32.18
CA PRO A 27 13.34 -1.06 32.20
C PRO A 27 13.25 -0.38 30.83
N GLN A 28 12.09 -0.51 30.19
CA GLN A 28 11.74 0.31 29.03
C GLN A 28 12.01 1.77 29.42
N PRO A 29 12.67 2.59 28.57
CA PRO A 29 12.75 4.02 28.84
C PRO A 29 11.32 4.50 29.09
N ALA A 30 11.09 5.16 30.22
CA ALA A 30 9.79 5.76 30.49
C ALA A 30 9.51 6.73 29.34
N TRP A 31 8.58 6.36 28.47
CA TRP A 31 8.08 7.26 27.44
C TRP A 31 7.52 8.47 28.20
N ALA A 32 8.02 9.67 27.88
CA ALA A 32 7.29 10.89 28.22
C ALA A 32 5.83 10.67 27.77
N ALA A 33 4.86 11.04 28.60
CA ALA A 33 3.44 10.80 28.33
C ALA A 33 3.12 11.12 26.85
N PRO A 34 2.43 10.23 26.09
CA PRO A 34 2.01 10.53 24.72
C PRO A 34 1.23 11.87 24.74
N SER A 35 1.42 12.89 23.91
CA SER A 35 1.81 12.96 22.49
C SER A 35 1.05 11.93 21.66
N ASP A 36 -0.18 12.26 21.29
CA ASP A 36 -1.13 11.42 20.55
C ASP A 36 -0.72 11.28 19.07
N ASN A 37 0.53 10.98 18.78
CA ASN A 37 0.96 10.69 17.42
C ASN A 37 0.31 9.37 16.96
N PHE A 38 -0.64 9.45 16.02
CA PHE A 38 -1.36 8.31 15.47
C PHE A 38 -0.53 7.53 14.43
N ALA A 39 0.62 8.06 14.02
CA ALA A 39 1.58 7.30 13.22
C ALA A 39 2.19 6.17 14.06
N ILE A 40 1.76 4.93 13.80
CA ILE A 40 2.30 3.73 14.46
C ILE A 40 3.73 3.39 14.02
N ASP A 41 4.06 3.72 12.78
CA ASP A 41 5.33 3.52 12.08
C ASP A 41 5.37 4.44 10.84
N ASP A 42 6.36 4.27 9.96
CA ASP A 42 6.35 4.86 8.61
C ASP A 42 6.08 3.75 7.57
N PRO A 43 4.95 3.74 6.86
CA PRO A 43 4.64 2.69 5.88
C PRO A 43 5.66 2.60 4.75
N LEU A 44 6.44 3.65 4.48
CA LEU A 44 7.48 3.62 3.46
C LEU A 44 8.70 2.77 3.82
N SER A 45 8.93 2.51 5.11
CA SER A 45 10.13 1.83 5.62
C SER A 45 9.84 0.76 6.66
N SER A 46 8.58 0.61 7.07
CA SER A 46 8.18 -0.36 8.10
C SER A 46 8.28 -1.80 7.61
N PRO A 47 8.75 -2.74 8.46
CA PRO A 47 8.63 -4.17 8.19
C PRO A 47 7.18 -4.64 7.96
N ARG A 48 6.19 -3.90 8.47
CA ARG A 48 4.75 -4.21 8.32
C ARG A 48 4.31 -4.22 6.86
N THR A 49 4.80 -3.27 6.06
CA THR A 49 4.46 -3.08 4.65
C THR A 49 5.48 -3.73 3.71
N GLN A 50 6.64 -4.18 4.22
CA GLN A 50 7.72 -4.74 3.40
C GLN A 50 7.27 -5.94 2.55
N TRP A 51 6.57 -6.91 3.16
CA TRP A 51 6.07 -8.08 2.43
C TRP A 51 5.14 -7.65 1.28
N TRP A 52 4.35 -6.61 1.50
CA TRP A 52 3.36 -6.10 0.57
C TRP A 52 4.05 -5.38 -0.59
N THR A 53 5.07 -4.55 -0.32
CA THR A 53 5.87 -3.93 -1.38
C THR A 53 6.69 -4.96 -2.16
N ASP A 54 7.10 -6.06 -1.53
CA ASP A 54 7.80 -7.15 -2.21
C ASP A 54 6.87 -8.01 -3.07
N ALA A 55 5.60 -8.13 -2.65
CA ALA A 55 4.59 -8.94 -3.29
C ALA A 55 4.23 -8.46 -4.71
N ARG A 56 4.13 -7.14 -4.91
CA ARG A 56 3.78 -6.44 -6.17
C ARG A 56 2.47 -6.81 -6.87
N PHE A 57 1.93 -8.01 -6.69
CA PHE A 57 0.81 -8.51 -7.47
C PHE A 57 -0.20 -9.26 -6.60
N GLY A 58 -1.45 -8.79 -6.59
CA GLY A 58 -2.55 -9.34 -5.80
C GLY A 58 -3.78 -9.68 -6.65
N LEU A 59 -4.67 -10.48 -6.06
CA LEU A 59 -5.99 -10.79 -6.59
C LEU A 59 -7.05 -9.96 -5.86
N PHE A 60 -7.88 -9.24 -6.60
CA PHE A 60 -9.14 -8.69 -6.10
C PHE A 60 -10.29 -9.64 -6.43
N LEU A 61 -11.22 -9.82 -5.50
CA LEU A 61 -12.45 -10.58 -5.68
C LEU A 61 -13.67 -9.74 -5.31
N HIS A 62 -14.44 -9.32 -6.32
CA HIS A 62 -15.75 -8.70 -6.13
C HIS A 62 -16.86 -9.74 -6.26
N TRP A 63 -17.31 -10.23 -5.11
CA TRP A 63 -18.36 -11.24 -5.04
C TRP A 63 -19.40 -10.93 -3.96
N GLY A 64 -20.67 -11.02 -4.33
CA GLY A 64 -21.82 -10.74 -3.48
C GLY A 64 -23.13 -11.11 -4.17
N VAL A 65 -24.25 -10.77 -3.55
CA VAL A 65 -25.60 -11.07 -4.08
C VAL A 65 -25.81 -10.46 -5.47
N TYR A 66 -25.16 -9.34 -5.79
CA TYR A 66 -25.20 -8.73 -7.12
C TYR A 66 -24.76 -9.70 -8.23
N SER A 67 -23.87 -10.66 -7.95
CA SER A 67 -23.50 -11.72 -8.90
C SER A 67 -24.70 -12.59 -9.29
N ALA A 68 -25.66 -12.82 -8.38
CA ALA A 68 -26.87 -13.58 -8.64
C ALA A 68 -27.76 -12.90 -9.68
N PHE A 69 -27.68 -11.58 -9.86
CA PHE A 69 -28.41 -10.87 -10.92
C PHE A 69 -27.73 -10.99 -12.29
N ARG A 70 -26.49 -11.49 -12.34
CA ARG A 70 -25.73 -11.72 -13.56
C ARG A 70 -25.59 -10.46 -14.44
N GLY A 71 -25.70 -9.27 -13.86
CA GLY A 71 -25.57 -8.03 -14.63
C GLY A 71 -26.88 -7.48 -15.21
N GLU A 72 -28.05 -8.05 -14.89
CA GLU A 72 -29.33 -7.68 -15.50
C GLU A 72 -30.52 -7.79 -14.54
N TYR A 73 -31.41 -6.79 -14.56
CA TYR A 73 -32.66 -6.78 -13.81
C TYR A 73 -33.83 -6.34 -14.69
N SER A 74 -34.85 -7.20 -14.80
CA SER A 74 -36.13 -6.86 -15.44
C SER A 74 -37.07 -6.25 -14.41
N ARG A 75 -37.48 -5.01 -14.66
CA ARG A 75 -38.41 -4.26 -13.81
C ARG A 75 -39.85 -4.74 -14.02
N PRO A 76 -40.76 -4.51 -13.04
CA PRO A 76 -42.17 -4.86 -13.18
C PRO A 76 -42.89 -4.19 -14.36
N ASP A 77 -42.38 -3.06 -14.84
CA ASP A 77 -42.90 -2.33 -16.01
C ASP A 77 -42.45 -2.91 -17.37
N GLY A 78 -41.67 -4.01 -17.36
CA GLY A 78 -41.16 -4.68 -18.55
C GLY A 78 -39.84 -4.11 -19.07
N THR A 79 -39.30 -3.02 -18.48
CA THR A 79 -37.99 -2.49 -18.85
C THR A 79 -36.86 -3.34 -18.27
N THR A 80 -35.71 -3.36 -18.96
CA THR A 80 -34.50 -4.06 -18.49
C THR A 80 -33.42 -3.04 -18.17
N CYS A 81 -32.79 -3.20 -17.01
CA CYS A 81 -31.63 -2.43 -16.59
C CYS A 81 -30.42 -3.35 -16.42
N ARG A 82 -29.23 -2.84 -16.76
CA ARG A 82 -27.98 -3.59 -16.69
C ARG A 82 -26.94 -2.83 -15.90
N ASP A 83 -26.38 -3.50 -14.91
CA ASP A 83 -25.22 -3.10 -14.14
C ASP A 83 -24.70 -4.32 -13.37
N ALA A 84 -23.46 -4.29 -12.88
CA ALA A 84 -22.85 -5.38 -12.12
C ALA A 84 -23.02 -5.16 -10.60
N GLU A 85 -21.97 -4.77 -9.88
CA GLU A 85 -22.00 -4.58 -8.43
C GLU A 85 -22.86 -3.39 -7.97
N TRP A 86 -23.09 -2.40 -8.85
CA TRP A 86 -23.99 -1.27 -8.58
C TRP A 86 -25.45 -1.52 -8.93
N ILE A 87 -25.80 -2.74 -9.37
CA ILE A 87 -27.13 -3.06 -9.92
C ILE A 87 -28.27 -2.75 -8.97
N LYS A 88 -28.10 -2.99 -7.66
CA LYS A 88 -29.14 -2.69 -6.66
C LYS A 88 -29.56 -1.23 -6.74
N ARG A 89 -28.58 -0.33 -6.75
CA ARG A 89 -28.78 1.12 -6.79
C ARG A 89 -29.19 1.59 -8.20
N ASN A 90 -28.38 1.33 -9.21
CA ASN A 90 -28.54 1.90 -10.54
C ASN A 90 -29.77 1.37 -11.29
N CYS A 91 -30.22 0.16 -10.96
CA CYS A 91 -31.46 -0.40 -11.48
C CYS A 91 -32.69 -0.15 -10.59
N ALA A 92 -32.50 0.54 -9.45
CA ALA A 92 -33.53 0.79 -8.45
C ALA A 92 -34.26 -0.49 -8.00
N ILE A 93 -33.48 -1.54 -7.71
CA ILE A 93 -34.02 -2.82 -7.26
C ILE A 93 -34.54 -2.64 -5.83
N PRO A 94 -35.84 -2.86 -5.55
CA PRO A 94 -36.35 -2.77 -4.19
C PRO A 94 -35.68 -3.80 -3.28
N ASP A 95 -35.47 -3.46 -2.00
CA ASP A 95 -34.88 -4.37 -1.01
C ASP A 95 -35.60 -5.72 -0.96
N SER A 96 -36.92 -5.73 -1.06
CA SER A 96 -37.72 -6.97 -1.09
C SER A 96 -37.36 -7.87 -2.28
N ALA A 97 -37.13 -7.29 -3.47
CA ALA A 97 -36.71 -8.04 -4.66
C ALA A 97 -35.26 -8.50 -4.56
N TYR A 98 -34.37 -7.67 -4.01
CA TYR A 98 -32.98 -8.03 -3.77
C TYR A 98 -32.88 -9.21 -2.79
N MET A 99 -33.67 -9.18 -1.71
CA MET A 99 -33.76 -10.24 -0.72
C MET A 99 -34.43 -11.51 -1.22
N ALA A 100 -35.46 -11.38 -2.06
CA ALA A 100 -36.03 -12.53 -2.75
C ALA A 100 -34.97 -13.24 -3.61
N ARG A 101 -34.12 -12.48 -4.33
CA ARG A 101 -33.01 -13.07 -5.09
C ARG A 101 -31.99 -13.75 -4.17
N ALA A 102 -31.54 -13.08 -3.11
CA ALA A 102 -30.61 -13.65 -2.13
C ALA A 102 -31.13 -14.98 -1.52
N SER A 103 -32.42 -15.05 -1.18
CA SER A 103 -33.05 -16.23 -0.56
C SER A 103 -33.00 -17.51 -1.41
N THR A 104 -32.77 -17.36 -2.72
CA THR A 104 -32.64 -18.49 -3.67
C THR A 104 -31.22 -18.68 -4.18
N TRP A 105 -30.30 -17.79 -3.84
CA TRP A 105 -28.94 -17.79 -4.36
C TRP A 105 -28.05 -18.80 -3.61
N ASN A 106 -27.65 -19.88 -4.29
CA ASN A 106 -26.82 -20.93 -3.72
C ASN A 106 -25.63 -21.24 -4.65
N PRO A 107 -24.45 -20.61 -4.45
CA PRO A 107 -23.28 -20.78 -5.31
C PRO A 107 -22.59 -22.14 -5.12
N THR A 108 -23.14 -23.18 -5.72
CA THR A 108 -22.67 -24.56 -5.58
C THR A 108 -21.30 -24.83 -6.19
N SER A 109 -20.80 -23.95 -7.04
CA SER A 109 -19.49 -24.07 -7.70
C SER A 109 -18.39 -23.27 -6.99
N PHE A 110 -18.69 -22.62 -5.86
CA PHE A 110 -17.68 -21.95 -5.05
C PHE A 110 -16.69 -22.95 -4.45
N ASP A 111 -15.40 -22.75 -4.76
CA ASP A 111 -14.27 -23.50 -4.25
C ASP A 111 -13.11 -22.54 -3.93
N ALA A 112 -12.88 -22.29 -2.64
CA ALA A 112 -11.80 -21.45 -2.17
C ALA A 112 -10.41 -21.98 -2.59
N ASN A 113 -10.20 -23.30 -2.60
CA ASN A 113 -8.92 -23.88 -3.00
C ASN A 113 -8.66 -23.67 -4.49
N ALA A 114 -9.69 -23.76 -5.33
CA ALA A 114 -9.56 -23.51 -6.76
C ALA A 114 -9.20 -22.03 -7.04
N ILE A 115 -9.83 -21.09 -6.34
CA ILE A 115 -9.55 -19.65 -6.46
C ILE A 115 -8.13 -19.33 -6.01
N VAL A 116 -7.75 -19.81 -4.82
CA VAL A 116 -6.41 -19.62 -4.26
C VAL A 116 -5.33 -20.25 -5.14
N LYS A 117 -5.60 -21.44 -5.68
CA LYS A 117 -4.70 -22.10 -6.63
C LYS A 117 -4.54 -21.27 -7.91
N LEU A 118 -5.64 -20.74 -8.46
CA LEU A 118 -5.59 -19.86 -9.62
C LEU A 118 -4.75 -18.61 -9.35
N ALA A 119 -4.93 -17.98 -8.18
CA ALA A 119 -4.15 -16.81 -7.78
C ALA A 119 -2.65 -17.11 -7.70
N LYS A 120 -2.29 -18.20 -7.00
CA LYS A 120 -0.92 -18.67 -6.87
C LYS A 120 -0.30 -19.01 -8.22
N ASP A 121 -1.05 -19.70 -9.07
CA ASP A 121 -0.64 -20.06 -10.42
C ASP A 121 -0.34 -18.80 -11.25
N ALA A 122 -1.18 -17.76 -11.16
CA ALA A 122 -0.97 -16.48 -11.85
C ALA A 122 0.25 -15.70 -11.32
N GLY A 123 0.82 -16.10 -10.18
CA GLY A 123 1.93 -15.42 -9.52
C GLY A 123 1.49 -14.37 -8.50
N GLN A 124 0.20 -14.25 -8.21
CA GLN A 124 -0.28 -13.35 -7.16
C GLN A 124 0.22 -13.80 -5.78
N LYS A 125 0.43 -12.85 -4.88
CA LYS A 125 1.02 -13.07 -3.54
C LYS A 125 0.05 -12.76 -2.41
N TYR A 126 -1.06 -12.09 -2.71
CA TYR A 126 -2.11 -11.78 -1.77
C TYR A 126 -3.48 -11.77 -2.45
N ILE A 127 -4.53 -11.90 -1.65
CA ILE A 127 -5.93 -11.87 -2.10
C ILE A 127 -6.69 -10.87 -1.24
N VAL A 128 -7.47 -9.99 -1.87
CA VAL A 128 -8.43 -9.09 -1.22
C VAL A 128 -9.83 -9.45 -1.73
N ILE A 129 -10.76 -9.79 -0.82
CA ILE A 129 -12.15 -10.12 -1.18
C ILE A 129 -13.13 -9.15 -0.54
N THR A 130 -14.18 -8.77 -1.28
CA THR A 130 -15.31 -7.99 -0.74
C THR A 130 -16.00 -8.75 0.39
N ALA A 131 -15.64 -8.42 1.64
CA ALA A 131 -16.36 -8.92 2.81
C ALA A 131 -17.77 -8.33 2.84
N LYS A 132 -17.88 -7.02 2.58
CA LYS A 132 -19.13 -6.29 2.40
C LYS A 132 -18.94 -5.25 1.29
N HIS A 133 -19.83 -5.23 0.29
CA HIS A 133 -19.89 -4.17 -0.72
C HIS A 133 -20.95 -3.12 -0.34
N HIS A 134 -21.15 -2.09 -1.17
CA HIS A 134 -22.12 -1.02 -0.90
C HIS A 134 -23.57 -1.51 -0.72
N ASP A 135 -23.91 -2.68 -1.26
CA ASP A 135 -25.25 -3.27 -1.09
C ASP A 135 -25.56 -3.70 0.36
N GLY A 136 -24.55 -3.62 1.25
CA GLY A 136 -24.59 -3.92 2.67
C GLY A 136 -24.43 -5.40 3.00
N PHE A 137 -24.35 -6.28 2.00
CA PHE A 137 -24.48 -7.72 2.22
C PHE A 137 -23.18 -8.32 2.71
N ALA A 138 -23.17 -8.81 3.95
CA ALA A 138 -21.99 -9.43 4.53
C ALA A 138 -21.78 -10.86 3.98
N MET A 139 -20.62 -11.09 3.38
CA MET A 139 -20.18 -12.38 2.84
C MET A 139 -19.63 -13.34 3.90
N TRP A 140 -19.88 -13.04 5.18
CA TRP A 140 -19.56 -13.87 6.34
C TRP A 140 -20.73 -13.85 7.33
N PRO A 141 -20.85 -14.84 8.24
CA PRO A 141 -21.93 -14.91 9.20
C PRO A 141 -21.74 -13.93 10.37
N THR A 142 -21.79 -12.62 10.09
CA THR A 142 -21.70 -11.57 11.11
C THR A 142 -22.77 -11.73 12.20
N LYS A 143 -22.44 -11.36 13.44
CA LYS A 143 -23.39 -11.33 14.56
C LYS A 143 -24.07 -9.97 14.73
N VAL A 144 -23.64 -8.96 13.97
CA VAL A 144 -24.14 -7.58 14.09
C VAL A 144 -25.55 -7.43 13.52
N ASN A 145 -25.86 -8.13 12.43
CA ASN A 145 -27.19 -8.14 11.82
C ASN A 145 -27.45 -9.46 11.08
N ASP A 146 -28.67 -9.61 10.56
CA ASP A 146 -29.09 -10.78 9.80
C ASP A 146 -28.96 -10.61 8.28
N TYR A 147 -28.42 -9.51 7.77
CA TYR A 147 -28.25 -9.24 6.33
C TYR A 147 -26.92 -9.79 5.82
N ASN A 148 -26.81 -11.11 5.85
CA ASN A 148 -25.56 -11.80 5.54
C ASN A 148 -25.79 -13.17 4.88
N ILE A 149 -24.70 -13.73 4.37
CA ILE A 149 -24.73 -14.94 3.55
C ILE A 149 -25.40 -16.14 4.23
N ARG A 150 -25.21 -16.33 5.53
CA ARG A 150 -25.73 -17.51 6.25
C ARG A 150 -27.21 -17.36 6.60
N GLN A 151 -27.63 -16.16 6.98
CA GLN A 151 -29.00 -15.89 7.40
C GLN A 151 -29.95 -15.69 6.21
N ARG A 152 -29.44 -15.27 5.05
CA ARG A 152 -30.26 -14.84 3.91
C ARG A 152 -30.17 -15.71 2.67
N THR A 153 -29.36 -16.77 2.70
CA THR A 153 -29.20 -17.65 1.53
C THR A 153 -29.22 -19.13 1.94
N PRO A 154 -29.49 -20.05 0.99
CA PRO A 154 -29.30 -21.49 1.21
C PRO A 154 -27.81 -21.89 1.34
N PHE A 155 -26.87 -20.99 1.04
CA PHE A 155 -25.43 -21.22 1.11
C PHE A 155 -24.96 -21.14 2.58
N GLN A 156 -25.10 -22.24 3.31
CA GLN A 156 -24.80 -22.36 4.75
C GLN A 156 -23.28 -22.40 5.08
N ARG A 157 -22.43 -21.99 4.13
CA ARG A 157 -20.95 -21.95 4.22
C ARG A 157 -20.46 -20.56 4.63
N ASP A 158 -19.18 -20.46 4.98
CA ASP A 158 -18.50 -19.18 5.25
C ASP A 158 -17.37 -19.00 4.22
N PRO A 159 -17.63 -18.32 3.08
CA PRO A 159 -16.65 -18.22 2.02
C PRO A 159 -15.43 -17.38 2.40
N LEU A 160 -15.56 -16.40 3.30
CA LEU A 160 -14.42 -15.63 3.79
C LEU A 160 -13.48 -16.52 4.61
N ARG A 161 -14.01 -17.37 5.50
CA ARG A 161 -13.20 -18.32 6.27
C ARG A 161 -12.48 -19.28 5.35
N GLU A 162 -13.21 -19.88 4.42
CA GLU A 162 -12.66 -20.87 3.49
C GLU A 162 -11.54 -20.27 2.63
N LEU A 163 -11.68 -19.03 2.16
CA LEU A 163 -10.63 -18.32 1.42
C LEU A 163 -9.43 -17.95 2.30
N ALA A 164 -9.66 -17.44 3.52
CA ALA A 164 -8.59 -17.09 4.45
C ALA A 164 -7.72 -18.31 4.77
N ASP A 165 -8.36 -19.44 5.09
CA ASP A 165 -7.66 -20.68 5.44
C ASP A 165 -6.91 -21.26 4.22
N ALA A 166 -7.55 -21.26 3.04
CA ALA A 166 -6.91 -21.72 1.81
C ALA A 166 -5.71 -20.83 1.41
N ALA A 167 -5.83 -19.51 1.54
CA ALA A 167 -4.75 -18.56 1.25
C ALA A 167 -3.54 -18.83 2.17
N ARG A 168 -3.75 -18.89 3.49
CA ARG A 168 -2.70 -19.22 4.47
C ARG A 168 -2.04 -20.57 4.17
N ALA A 169 -2.84 -21.61 3.91
CA ALA A 169 -2.33 -22.94 3.59
C ALA A 169 -1.46 -22.97 2.33
N ASN A 170 -1.62 -21.98 1.44
CA ASN A 170 -0.86 -21.88 0.19
C ASN A 170 0.23 -20.81 0.21
N GLY A 171 0.44 -20.12 1.33
CA GLY A 171 1.44 -19.06 1.49
C GLY A 171 1.09 -17.76 0.77
N LEU A 172 -0.21 -17.48 0.61
CA LEU A 172 -0.71 -16.18 0.14
C LEU A 172 -1.16 -15.36 1.35
N HIS A 173 -0.87 -14.06 1.32
CA HIS A 173 -1.41 -13.13 2.30
C HIS A 173 -2.91 -12.92 2.05
N PHE A 174 -3.67 -12.70 3.13
CA PHE A 174 -5.12 -12.55 3.05
C PHE A 174 -5.55 -11.15 3.46
N GLY A 175 -6.42 -10.53 2.68
CA GLY A 175 -7.01 -9.23 2.94
C GLY A 175 -8.51 -9.24 2.68
N VAL A 176 -9.19 -8.25 3.22
CA VAL A 176 -10.62 -8.04 3.01
C VAL A 176 -10.89 -6.62 2.57
N TYR A 177 -11.83 -6.48 1.64
CA TYR A 177 -12.43 -5.20 1.30
C TYR A 177 -13.67 -4.98 2.17
N TYR A 178 -13.85 -3.74 2.64
CA TYR A 178 -15.02 -3.35 3.42
C TYR A 178 -15.55 -1.99 2.95
N SER A 179 -16.80 -1.97 2.48
CA SER A 179 -17.45 -0.70 2.21
C SER A 179 -18.00 -0.03 3.48
N ILE A 180 -17.54 1.20 3.70
CA ILE A 180 -18.10 2.13 4.70
C ILE A 180 -19.49 2.59 4.26
N TRP A 181 -19.78 2.62 2.97
CA TRP A 181 -21.13 2.92 2.49
C TRP A 181 -22.02 1.68 2.58
N ASP A 182 -23.25 1.88 3.05
CA ASP A 182 -24.23 0.81 3.18
C ASP A 182 -25.60 1.29 2.68
N TRP A 183 -26.07 0.69 1.58
CA TRP A 183 -27.38 1.00 0.99
C TRP A 183 -28.52 0.22 1.65
N HIS A 184 -28.25 -0.62 2.65
CA HIS A 184 -29.25 -1.40 3.34
C HIS A 184 -29.53 -0.89 4.75
N ASP A 185 -28.49 -0.51 5.49
CA ASP A 185 -28.65 -0.08 6.87
C ASP A 185 -29.41 1.27 6.95
N PRO A 186 -30.59 1.33 7.60
CA PRO A 186 -31.40 2.54 7.64
C PRO A 186 -30.71 3.73 8.34
N ASP A 187 -29.76 3.48 9.24
CA ASP A 187 -29.00 4.54 9.89
C ASP A 187 -27.87 5.10 9.00
N ALA A 188 -27.45 4.35 7.98
CA ALA A 188 -26.48 4.80 6.98
C ALA A 188 -27.12 5.63 5.85
N LEU A 189 -28.44 5.57 5.71
CA LEU A 189 -29.21 6.29 4.70
C LEU A 189 -29.47 7.75 5.12
N PRO A 190 -29.80 8.64 4.15
CA PRO A 190 -30.21 10.00 4.46
C PRO A 190 -31.29 10.11 5.55
N GLY A 191 -31.02 10.92 6.57
CA GLY A 191 -31.91 11.11 7.72
C GLY A 191 -31.79 10.02 8.81
N GLY A 192 -30.92 9.02 8.63
CA GLY A 192 -30.61 7.99 9.60
C GLY A 192 -29.65 8.43 10.72
N ASN A 193 -29.47 7.59 11.74
CA ASN A 193 -28.55 7.84 12.85
C ASN A 193 -27.13 7.36 12.52
N TYR A 194 -26.41 8.12 11.71
CA TYR A 194 -25.11 7.73 11.17
C TYR A 194 -24.06 7.30 12.23
N PRO A 195 -23.93 7.97 13.40
CA PRO A 195 -23.06 7.47 14.47
C PRO A 195 -23.38 6.05 14.93
N ALA A 196 -24.67 5.69 15.03
CA ALA A 196 -25.07 4.33 15.39
C ALA A 196 -24.75 3.30 14.28
N TYR A 197 -24.76 3.72 13.01
CA TYR A 197 -24.25 2.90 11.91
C TYR A 197 -22.73 2.69 12.03
N LEU A 198 -21.96 3.75 12.32
CA LEU A 198 -20.51 3.62 12.48
C LEU A 198 -20.12 2.69 13.64
N ASP A 199 -20.89 2.65 14.73
CA ASP A 199 -20.70 1.68 15.81
C ASP A 199 -20.90 0.23 15.33
N ARG A 200 -21.90 -0.01 14.48
CA ARG A 200 -22.13 -1.32 13.86
C ARG A 200 -21.05 -1.68 12.84
N ALA A 201 -20.61 -0.73 12.03
CA ALA A 201 -19.51 -0.93 11.09
C ALA A 201 -18.20 -1.29 11.82
N LYS A 202 -17.88 -0.58 12.92
CA LYS A 202 -16.75 -0.92 13.81
C LYS A 202 -16.89 -2.31 14.40
N ALA A 203 -18.08 -2.70 14.85
CA ALA A 203 -18.33 -4.05 15.36
C ALA A 203 -18.10 -5.14 14.30
N GLN A 204 -18.55 -4.92 13.05
CA GLN A 204 -18.29 -5.82 11.93
C GLN A 204 -16.79 -5.90 11.59
N ILE A 205 -16.10 -4.76 11.53
CA ILE A 205 -14.66 -4.70 11.27
C ILE A 205 -13.89 -5.43 12.37
N LYS A 206 -14.31 -5.31 13.63
CA LYS A 206 -13.73 -6.07 14.75
C LYS A 206 -13.91 -7.57 14.55
N GLU A 207 -15.08 -8.05 14.14
CA GLU A 207 -15.27 -9.47 13.79
C GLU A 207 -14.32 -9.90 12.67
N LEU A 208 -14.21 -9.12 11.60
CA LEU A 208 -13.29 -9.40 10.48
C LEU A 208 -11.84 -9.52 10.97
N ILE A 209 -11.37 -8.56 11.76
CA ILE A 209 -9.99 -8.54 12.27
C ILE A 209 -9.74 -9.71 13.23
N THR A 210 -10.64 -9.92 14.19
CA THR A 210 -10.43 -10.91 15.27
C THR A 210 -10.64 -12.34 14.81
N ASP A 211 -11.66 -12.58 13.99
CA ASP A 211 -11.99 -13.93 13.57
C ASP A 211 -11.17 -14.31 12.33
N TYR A 212 -11.02 -13.42 11.35
CA TYR A 212 -10.45 -13.77 10.03
C TYR A 212 -9.01 -13.32 9.84
N ASP A 213 -8.44 -12.53 10.75
CA ASP A 213 -7.04 -12.10 10.78
C ASP A 213 -6.48 -11.65 9.40
N PRO A 214 -7.10 -10.68 8.71
CA PRO A 214 -6.61 -10.11 7.47
C PRO A 214 -5.37 -9.24 7.70
N GLU A 215 -4.44 -9.27 6.77
CA GLU A 215 -3.22 -8.45 6.74
C GLU A 215 -3.44 -7.12 6.00
N VAL A 216 -4.44 -7.07 5.11
CA VAL A 216 -4.88 -5.85 4.41
C VAL A 216 -6.37 -5.62 4.68
N LEU A 217 -6.75 -4.41 5.08
CA LEU A 217 -8.13 -3.94 5.12
C LEU A 217 -8.28 -2.81 4.10
N TRP A 218 -8.98 -3.12 3.01
CA TRP A 218 -9.16 -2.23 1.87
C TRP A 218 -10.53 -1.56 1.97
N PHE A 219 -10.57 -0.30 2.37
CA PHE A 219 -11.79 0.48 2.54
C PHE A 219 -12.30 1.09 1.24
N ASP A 220 -13.61 1.35 1.20
CA ASP A 220 -14.25 2.06 0.11
C ASP A 220 -15.59 2.66 0.53
N GLY A 221 -16.17 3.55 -0.28
CA GLY A 221 -17.51 4.09 -0.04
C GLY A 221 -17.57 5.31 0.89
N SER A 222 -16.46 6.00 1.09
CA SER A 222 -16.39 7.32 1.74
C SER A 222 -16.90 8.47 0.84
N TYR A 223 -17.64 8.18 -0.23
CA TYR A 223 -18.01 9.15 -1.27
C TYR A 223 -19.01 10.21 -0.80
N LYS A 224 -18.80 11.49 -1.16
CA LYS A 224 -19.70 12.61 -0.81
C LYS A 224 -20.71 12.95 -1.91
N GLY A 225 -20.35 12.80 -3.19
CA GLY A 225 -21.14 13.34 -4.30
C GLY A 225 -22.29 12.48 -4.84
N TYR A 226 -22.45 11.24 -4.37
CA TYR A 226 -23.39 10.30 -4.99
C TYR A 226 -24.80 10.28 -4.37
N THR A 227 -25.03 11.01 -3.27
CA THR A 227 -26.32 11.09 -2.58
C THR A 227 -26.74 12.53 -2.36
N ASP A 228 -28.05 12.75 -2.28
CA ASP A 228 -28.66 14.00 -1.80
C ASP A 228 -29.62 13.67 -0.64
N PRO A 229 -29.30 14.08 0.61
CA PRO A 229 -28.06 14.71 1.05
C PRO A 229 -26.82 13.82 0.90
N PRO A 230 -25.61 14.41 0.81
CA PRO A 230 -24.32 13.70 0.78
C PRO A 230 -24.14 12.69 1.92
N ASN A 231 -23.34 11.64 1.67
CA ASN A 231 -22.91 10.70 2.71
C ASN A 231 -22.29 11.48 3.88
N PRO A 232 -22.79 11.33 5.12
CA PRO A 232 -22.32 12.13 6.24
C PRO A 232 -20.89 11.79 6.70
N TYR A 233 -20.29 10.67 6.28
CA TYR A 233 -18.94 10.22 6.69
C TYR A 233 -17.87 11.32 6.62
N SER A 234 -17.36 11.83 7.74
CA SER A 234 -16.39 12.94 7.72
C SER A 234 -14.93 12.48 7.67
N PHE A 235 -13.99 13.42 7.49
CA PHE A 235 -12.55 13.09 7.55
C PHE A 235 -12.16 12.62 8.96
N GLU A 236 -12.76 13.21 9.99
CA GLU A 236 -12.59 12.83 11.40
C GLU A 236 -13.14 11.42 11.68
N ASP A 237 -14.26 11.03 11.06
CA ASP A 237 -14.77 9.66 11.14
C ASP A 237 -13.78 8.66 10.54
N GLY A 238 -13.14 9.03 9.42
CA GLY A 238 -12.03 8.31 8.80
C GLY A 238 -10.84 8.12 9.74
N ALA A 239 -10.29 9.22 10.27
CA ALA A 239 -9.15 9.18 11.19
C ALA A 239 -9.45 8.35 12.46
N ARG A 240 -10.67 8.45 13.00
CA ARG A 240 -11.12 7.62 14.14
C ARG A 240 -11.29 6.15 13.75
N MET A 241 -11.72 5.85 12.53
CA MET A 241 -11.82 4.48 12.02
C MET A 241 -10.43 3.84 11.89
N GLU A 242 -9.46 4.54 11.29
CA GLU A 242 -8.07 4.06 11.22
C GLU A 242 -7.49 3.80 12.60
N SER A 243 -7.66 4.75 13.51
CA SER A 243 -7.18 4.64 14.89
C SER A 243 -7.79 3.44 15.61
N TYR A 244 -9.10 3.22 15.43
CA TYR A 244 -9.79 2.06 15.96
C TYR A 244 -9.23 0.75 15.40
N VAL A 245 -9.06 0.67 14.07
CA VAL A 245 -8.53 -0.52 13.38
C VAL A 245 -7.10 -0.83 13.83
N ARG A 246 -6.23 0.17 13.90
CA ARG A 246 -4.84 0.00 14.36
C ARG A 246 -4.75 -0.33 15.84
N GLY A 247 -5.71 0.13 16.64
CA GLY A 247 -5.88 -0.30 18.03
C GLY A 247 -6.25 -1.79 18.17
N LEU A 248 -6.92 -2.38 17.18
CA LEU A 248 -7.23 -3.81 17.13
C LEU A 248 -6.07 -4.65 16.57
N LYS A 249 -5.43 -4.18 15.49
CA LYS A 249 -4.31 -4.86 14.84
C LYS A 249 -3.28 -3.83 14.34
N PRO A 250 -2.22 -3.53 15.12
CA PRO A 250 -1.20 -2.57 14.70
C PRO A 250 -0.50 -2.95 13.38
N GLY A 251 -0.41 -4.24 13.08
CA GLY A 251 0.22 -4.77 11.87
C GLY A 251 -0.63 -4.70 10.58
N ILE A 252 -1.87 -4.20 10.63
CA ILE A 252 -2.75 -4.20 9.45
C ILE A 252 -2.38 -3.09 8.46
N ILE A 253 -2.48 -3.36 7.17
CA ILE A 253 -2.26 -2.39 6.09
C ILE A 253 -3.62 -1.85 5.63
N ILE A 254 -3.74 -0.53 5.50
CA ILE A 254 -4.99 0.19 5.19
C ILE A 254 -4.75 1.11 3.99
N ASN A 255 -5.71 1.26 3.08
CA ASN A 255 -5.65 2.25 2.00
C ASN A 255 -6.17 3.63 2.45
N GLU A 256 -5.85 4.67 1.70
CA GLU A 256 -6.26 6.05 1.92
C GLU A 256 -7.78 6.27 1.85
N ARG A 257 -8.53 5.37 1.17
CA ARG A 257 -10.00 5.47 1.05
C ARG A 257 -10.76 5.23 2.36
N SER A 258 -10.06 4.92 3.44
CA SER A 258 -10.66 4.98 4.77
C SER A 258 -11.01 6.42 5.18
N ILE A 259 -10.43 7.43 4.51
CA ILE A 259 -10.61 8.85 4.80
C ILE A 259 -10.97 9.67 3.53
N ASP A 260 -10.48 9.30 2.33
CA ASP A 260 -10.69 10.05 1.07
C ASP A 260 -12.16 10.38 0.79
N HIS A 261 -12.48 11.59 0.34
CA HIS A 261 -13.83 11.94 -0.11
C HIS A 261 -13.87 12.10 -1.62
N HIS A 262 -14.63 11.23 -2.29
CA HIS A 262 -14.89 11.37 -3.71
C HIS A 262 -16.07 12.33 -3.97
N GLY A 263 -15.84 13.32 -4.83
CA GLY A 263 -16.88 14.12 -5.46
C GLY A 263 -17.70 13.32 -6.49
N ALA A 264 -18.83 13.88 -6.95
CA ALA A 264 -19.70 13.26 -7.97
C ALA A 264 -19.05 13.23 -9.37
N ASP A 265 -18.00 14.02 -9.53
CA ASP A 265 -17.18 14.24 -10.73
C ASP A 265 -15.89 13.40 -10.73
N ASN A 266 -15.78 12.42 -9.82
CA ASN A 266 -14.56 11.65 -9.55
C ASN A 266 -13.37 12.52 -9.09
N TYR A 267 -13.60 13.74 -8.58
CA TYR A 267 -12.54 14.51 -7.95
C TYR A 267 -12.22 13.88 -6.59
N HIS A 268 -11.00 13.38 -6.44
CA HIS A 268 -10.48 12.86 -5.18
C HIS A 268 -10.08 14.04 -4.30
N LEU A 269 -10.70 14.19 -3.13
CA LEU A 269 -10.18 15.05 -2.06
C LEU A 269 -9.15 14.26 -1.24
N TYR A 270 -8.15 13.76 -1.95
CA TYR A 270 -7.06 12.98 -1.40
C TYR A 270 -6.15 13.85 -0.53
N ARG A 271 -5.77 13.34 0.64
CA ARG A 271 -4.86 13.99 1.59
C ARG A 271 -3.72 13.04 1.93
N PRO A 272 -2.46 13.39 1.65
CA PRO A 272 -1.31 12.55 1.99
C PRO A 272 -1.22 12.32 3.49
N GLY A 273 -0.89 11.10 3.89
CA GLY A 273 -0.85 10.65 5.28
C GLY A 273 -2.09 9.88 5.72
N ASP A 274 -3.13 9.83 4.89
CA ASP A 274 -4.30 8.96 5.09
C ASP A 274 -3.99 7.54 4.60
N GLY A 275 -4.26 6.53 5.41
CA GLY A 275 -3.89 5.14 5.12
C GLY A 275 -2.38 4.87 5.10
N ASP A 276 -2.00 3.78 4.45
CA ASP A 276 -0.62 3.37 4.21
C ASP A 276 -0.22 3.49 2.73
N PHE A 277 -1.20 3.49 1.83
CA PHE A 277 -1.00 3.46 0.37
C PHE A 277 -2.17 4.10 -0.37
N THR A 278 -1.89 4.60 -1.58
CA THR A 278 -2.90 5.13 -2.51
C THR A 278 -3.41 4.09 -3.50
N THR A 279 -4.59 4.34 -4.08
CA THR A 279 -5.35 3.38 -4.88
C THR A 279 -5.83 3.92 -6.23
N PRO A 280 -4.91 4.24 -7.17
CA PRO A 280 -5.29 4.55 -8.56
C PRO A 280 -6.17 3.45 -9.16
N GLU A 281 -7.36 3.81 -9.63
CA GLU A 281 -8.36 2.85 -10.10
C GLU A 281 -8.59 2.98 -11.60
N GLY A 282 -8.27 1.93 -12.36
CA GLY A 282 -8.48 1.90 -13.81
C GLY A 282 -7.59 2.86 -14.61
N TYR A 283 -6.63 3.53 -13.97
CA TYR A 283 -5.62 4.36 -14.62
C TYR A 283 -4.23 4.13 -14.01
N TYR A 284 -3.19 4.40 -14.80
CA TYR A 284 -1.80 4.11 -14.45
C TYR A 284 -0.98 5.40 -14.38
N PRO A 285 -0.54 5.83 -13.19
CA PRO A 285 0.35 6.99 -13.04
C PRO A 285 1.65 6.81 -13.82
N THR A 286 2.25 7.90 -14.28
CA THR A 286 3.49 7.83 -15.09
C THR A 286 4.77 7.85 -14.25
N SER A 287 4.65 8.06 -12.95
CA SER A 287 5.76 8.13 -11.99
C SER A 287 5.36 7.58 -10.63
N PRO A 288 6.33 7.20 -9.77
CA PRO A 288 6.04 6.85 -8.38
C PRO A 288 5.34 7.98 -7.62
N SER A 289 4.54 7.61 -6.62
CA SER A 289 4.01 8.58 -5.65
C SER A 289 5.18 9.28 -4.91
N PRO A 290 5.13 10.60 -4.73
CA PRO A 290 6.20 11.34 -4.05
C PRO A 290 6.24 11.11 -2.53
N SER A 291 5.11 10.72 -1.93
CA SER A 291 4.92 10.71 -0.47
C SER A 291 4.50 9.36 0.10
N GLU A 292 3.97 8.44 -0.72
CA GLU A 292 3.26 7.25 -0.22
C GLU A 292 3.56 5.97 -1.00
N LEU A 293 3.16 4.82 -0.44
CA LEU A 293 3.03 3.58 -1.19
C LEU A 293 1.83 3.67 -2.15
N MET A 294 1.76 2.78 -3.13
CA MET A 294 0.71 2.82 -4.16
C MET A 294 0.31 1.41 -4.60
N GLU A 295 -0.97 1.20 -4.86
CA GLU A 295 -1.55 -0.02 -5.42
C GLU A 295 -2.56 0.35 -6.50
N THR A 296 -2.20 0.11 -7.75
CA THR A 296 -3.13 0.28 -8.86
C THR A 296 -4.08 -0.90 -8.92
N CYS A 297 -5.39 -0.64 -8.83
CA CYS A 297 -6.41 -1.67 -9.01
C CYS A 297 -7.06 -1.56 -10.40
N ASP A 298 -7.25 -2.71 -11.05
CA ASP A 298 -7.89 -2.80 -12.38
C ASP A 298 -8.62 -4.14 -12.54
N ASN A 299 -9.50 -4.20 -13.52
CA ASN A 299 -10.33 -5.35 -13.85
C ASN A 299 -9.72 -6.19 -14.97
N VAL A 300 -9.92 -7.51 -14.92
CA VAL A 300 -9.66 -8.34 -16.10
C VAL A 300 -10.68 -8.07 -17.20
N SER A 301 -11.93 -7.77 -16.85
CA SER A 301 -12.99 -7.37 -17.78
C SER A 301 -13.35 -5.88 -17.62
N ASP A 302 -14.52 -5.43 -18.09
CA ASP A 302 -14.97 -4.04 -17.96
C ASP A 302 -15.66 -3.76 -16.60
N ARG A 303 -15.82 -4.77 -15.73
CA ARG A 303 -16.59 -4.67 -14.47
C ARG A 303 -15.87 -5.30 -13.29
N TRP A 304 -16.17 -4.78 -12.09
CA TRP A 304 -15.73 -5.37 -10.83
C TRP A 304 -16.51 -6.65 -10.54
N GLY A 305 -17.85 -6.55 -10.44
CA GLY A 305 -18.74 -7.67 -10.22
C GLY A 305 -19.07 -8.47 -11.50
N TYR A 306 -19.63 -9.66 -11.32
CA TYR A 306 -20.01 -10.52 -12.45
C TYR A 306 -21.20 -9.98 -13.25
N ALA A 307 -21.00 -9.85 -14.56
CA ALA A 307 -22.06 -9.68 -15.53
C ALA A 307 -21.92 -10.68 -16.69
N TYR A 308 -23.01 -11.37 -17.06
CA TYR A 308 -22.93 -12.44 -18.07
C TYR A 308 -22.59 -11.90 -19.47
N TRP A 309 -22.94 -10.65 -19.75
CA TRP A 309 -22.67 -9.99 -21.02
C TRP A 309 -21.23 -9.48 -21.11
N ASP A 310 -20.50 -9.39 -19.99
CA ASP A 310 -19.14 -8.85 -19.97
C ASP A 310 -18.17 -9.93 -20.44
N ASN A 311 -17.81 -9.83 -21.70
CA ASN A 311 -16.85 -10.73 -22.34
C ASN A 311 -15.64 -9.96 -22.87
N ASN A 312 -15.48 -8.69 -22.48
CA ASN A 312 -14.38 -7.84 -22.92
C ASN A 312 -13.16 -8.05 -22.00
N PHE A 313 -12.55 -9.23 -22.11
CA PHE A 313 -11.39 -9.57 -21.28
C PHE A 313 -10.10 -8.96 -21.85
N LYS A 314 -9.37 -8.23 -21.01
CA LYS A 314 -8.01 -7.75 -21.33
C LYS A 314 -7.10 -8.93 -21.65
N SER A 315 -6.23 -8.75 -22.65
CA SER A 315 -5.30 -9.80 -23.07
C SER A 315 -4.22 -10.07 -22.02
N PRO A 316 -3.63 -11.28 -21.95
CA PRO A 316 -2.47 -11.53 -21.11
C PRO A 316 -1.30 -10.57 -21.36
N THR A 317 -1.11 -10.12 -22.61
CA THR A 317 -0.09 -9.13 -22.97
C THR A 317 -0.34 -7.80 -22.28
N THR A 318 -1.58 -7.31 -22.32
CA THR A 318 -2.00 -6.06 -21.66
C THR A 318 -1.74 -6.17 -20.16
N LEU A 319 -2.35 -7.16 -19.50
CA LEU A 319 -2.28 -7.33 -18.05
C LEU A 319 -0.84 -7.53 -17.52
N THR A 320 -0.01 -8.27 -18.27
CA THR A 320 1.40 -8.44 -17.89
C THR A 320 2.18 -7.14 -18.02
N ARG A 321 1.93 -6.35 -19.07
CA ARG A 321 2.58 -5.04 -19.25
C ARG A 321 2.10 -4.01 -18.24
N ASP A 322 0.86 -4.13 -17.76
CA ASP A 322 0.31 -3.31 -16.69
C ASP A 322 0.97 -3.65 -15.33
N LEU A 323 1.21 -4.94 -15.05
CA LEU A 323 2.00 -5.37 -13.89
C LEU A 323 3.45 -4.85 -13.94
N ILE A 324 4.11 -4.97 -15.11
CA ILE A 324 5.47 -4.45 -15.32
C ILE A 324 5.48 -2.92 -15.13
N HIS A 325 4.50 -2.22 -15.70
CA HIS A 325 4.36 -0.77 -15.57
C HIS A 325 4.21 -0.38 -14.11
N SER A 326 3.26 -0.98 -13.40
CA SER A 326 2.99 -0.73 -11.97
C SER A 326 4.25 -0.93 -11.14
N THR A 327 4.96 -2.05 -11.34
CA THR A 327 6.23 -2.31 -10.64
C THR A 327 7.29 -1.24 -10.96
N SER A 328 7.36 -0.79 -12.21
CA SER A 328 8.34 0.21 -12.67
C SER A 328 8.13 1.60 -12.09
N ILE A 329 7.03 1.84 -11.38
CA ILE A 329 6.70 3.08 -10.68
C ILE A 329 6.48 2.86 -9.17
N ASP A 330 6.98 1.76 -8.60
CA ASP A 330 6.76 1.38 -7.19
C ASP A 330 5.29 1.17 -6.79
N SER A 331 4.42 0.87 -7.74
CA SER A 331 3.03 0.49 -7.50
C SER A 331 2.89 -1.03 -7.40
N ASN A 332 2.11 -1.49 -6.44
CA ASN A 332 1.49 -2.82 -6.50
C ASN A 332 0.39 -2.84 -7.57
N PHE A 333 0.05 -4.02 -8.06
CA PHE A 333 -1.05 -4.23 -8.99
C PHE A 333 -2.06 -5.20 -8.38
N LEU A 334 -3.29 -4.73 -8.13
CA LEU A 334 -4.39 -5.53 -7.60
C LEU A 334 -5.40 -5.81 -8.70
N LEU A 335 -5.31 -7.01 -9.28
CA LEU A 335 -6.09 -7.38 -10.47
C LEU A 335 -7.37 -8.12 -10.09
N ASN A 336 -8.52 -7.58 -10.49
CA ASN A 336 -9.83 -8.07 -10.11
C ASN A 336 -10.37 -9.18 -11.02
N VAL A 337 -11.09 -10.12 -10.39
CA VAL A 337 -12.05 -11.01 -11.04
C VAL A 337 -13.39 -10.99 -10.32
N GLY A 338 -14.49 -11.06 -11.07
CA GLY A 338 -15.85 -11.22 -10.52
C GLY A 338 -16.33 -12.67 -10.61
N PRO A 339 -16.42 -13.44 -9.51
CA PRO A 339 -16.98 -14.79 -9.55
C PRO A 339 -18.45 -14.78 -9.97
N THR A 340 -18.87 -15.82 -10.67
CA THR A 340 -20.22 -15.96 -11.22
C THR A 340 -21.28 -16.10 -10.12
N ASP A 341 -22.55 -16.10 -10.53
CA ASP A 341 -23.69 -16.45 -9.67
C ASP A 341 -23.55 -17.85 -9.04
N THR A 342 -22.80 -18.76 -9.66
CA THR A 342 -22.50 -20.08 -9.09
C THR A 342 -21.27 -20.11 -8.19
N GLY A 343 -20.51 -19.00 -8.08
CA GLY A 343 -19.27 -18.89 -7.31
C GLY A 343 -18.01 -19.37 -8.03
N ALA A 344 -18.12 -19.71 -9.32
CA ALA A 344 -16.96 -20.09 -10.14
C ALA A 344 -16.25 -18.84 -10.72
N ILE A 345 -14.96 -18.96 -11.02
CA ILE A 345 -14.27 -17.96 -11.85
C ILE A 345 -14.55 -18.26 -13.32
N SER A 346 -14.96 -17.25 -14.10
CA SER A 346 -15.32 -17.49 -15.51
C SER A 346 -14.12 -17.95 -16.35
N PRO A 347 -14.34 -18.67 -17.47
CA PRO A 347 -13.25 -19.08 -18.36
C PRO A 347 -12.41 -17.92 -18.91
N GLY A 348 -13.03 -16.77 -19.17
CA GLY A 348 -12.32 -15.55 -19.61
C GLY A 348 -11.33 -15.05 -18.56
N HIS A 349 -11.79 -14.88 -17.32
CA HIS A 349 -10.94 -14.49 -16.19
C HIS A 349 -9.80 -15.51 -15.96
N THR A 350 -10.14 -16.80 -15.97
CA THR A 350 -9.16 -17.88 -15.79
C THR A 350 -8.10 -17.87 -16.89
N SER A 351 -8.49 -17.64 -18.15
CA SER A 351 -7.56 -17.63 -19.29
C SER A 351 -6.63 -16.42 -19.24
N ALA A 352 -7.13 -15.25 -18.85
CA ALA A 352 -6.32 -14.05 -18.68
C ALA A 352 -5.23 -14.25 -17.60
N LEU A 353 -5.62 -14.72 -16.41
CA LEU A 353 -4.70 -14.98 -15.31
C LEU A 353 -3.68 -16.08 -15.62
N ARG A 354 -4.11 -17.17 -16.28
CA ARG A 354 -3.19 -18.23 -16.73
C ARG A 354 -2.21 -17.73 -17.79
N GLY A 355 -2.59 -16.80 -18.65
CA GLY A 355 -1.65 -16.23 -19.63
C GLY A 355 -0.52 -15.42 -18.97
N MET A 356 -0.78 -14.77 -17.83
CA MET A 356 0.25 -14.06 -17.07
C MET A 356 1.25 -15.01 -16.39
N LYS A 357 0.77 -16.17 -15.91
CA LYS A 357 1.60 -17.24 -15.32
C LYS A 357 2.78 -17.61 -16.21
N ASP A 358 2.52 -17.83 -17.50
CA ASP A 358 3.52 -18.33 -18.44
C ASP A 358 4.70 -17.36 -18.59
N TRP A 359 4.43 -16.05 -18.55
CA TRP A 359 5.47 -15.04 -18.53
C TRP A 359 6.19 -14.97 -17.17
N ALA A 360 5.43 -14.96 -16.07
CA ALA A 360 5.95 -14.82 -14.72
C ALA A 360 6.82 -16.00 -14.28
N ALA A 361 6.59 -17.20 -14.81
CA ALA A 361 7.37 -18.41 -14.50
C ALA A 361 8.88 -18.22 -14.76
N THR A 362 9.24 -17.46 -15.80
CA THR A 362 10.64 -17.15 -16.15
C THR A 362 11.05 -15.76 -15.67
N HIS A 363 10.15 -14.78 -15.74
CA HIS A 363 10.49 -13.36 -15.58
C HIS A 363 10.05 -12.74 -14.24
N GLY A 364 9.35 -13.49 -13.38
CA GLY A 364 8.82 -12.97 -12.11
C GLY A 364 9.86 -12.39 -11.16
N VAL A 365 11.14 -12.80 -11.28
CA VAL A 365 12.25 -12.20 -10.52
C VAL A 365 12.45 -10.70 -10.80
N ALA A 366 11.99 -10.23 -11.96
CA ALA A 366 12.02 -8.82 -12.36
C ALA A 366 10.82 -8.01 -11.82
N ILE A 367 9.90 -8.68 -11.10
CA ILE A 367 8.72 -8.09 -10.48
C ILE A 367 8.84 -8.16 -8.95
N TYR A 368 8.95 -9.36 -8.37
CA TYR A 368 8.86 -9.54 -6.93
C TYR A 368 10.09 -8.98 -6.19
N GLY A 369 9.86 -8.00 -5.31
CA GLY A 369 10.88 -7.21 -4.64
C GLY A 369 11.67 -6.27 -5.56
N ALA A 370 11.26 -6.12 -6.83
CA ALA A 370 11.78 -5.10 -7.71
C ALA A 370 10.91 -3.83 -7.63
N GLY A 371 11.41 -2.71 -8.13
CA GLY A 371 10.70 -1.44 -8.08
C GLY A 371 11.21 -0.43 -9.10
N PHE A 372 10.91 0.84 -8.85
CA PHE A 372 11.43 1.96 -9.63
C PHE A 372 12.97 1.95 -9.65
N SER A 373 13.54 2.22 -10.82
CA SER A 373 14.99 2.15 -11.01
C SER A 373 15.74 3.24 -10.22
N GLY A 374 15.22 4.48 -10.25
CA GLY A 374 15.94 5.69 -9.81
C GLY A 374 17.15 6.05 -10.67
N LEU A 375 17.86 5.04 -11.22
CA LEU A 375 19.10 5.19 -11.97
C LEU A 375 18.91 5.48 -13.45
N THR A 376 17.73 5.22 -14.01
CA THR A 376 17.49 5.27 -15.46
C THR A 376 16.20 6.01 -15.81
N SER A 377 16.13 6.52 -17.03
CA SER A 377 14.86 6.92 -17.63
C SER A 377 14.04 5.69 -18.05
N GLN A 378 12.71 5.82 -18.06
CA GLN A 378 11.86 4.79 -18.63
C GLN A 378 11.93 4.90 -20.16
N PRO A 379 12.30 3.84 -20.89
CA PRO A 379 12.49 3.88 -22.33
C PRO A 379 11.17 3.79 -23.09
N SER A 380 11.16 4.19 -24.37
CA SER A 380 10.00 4.02 -25.26
C SER A 380 9.79 2.58 -25.73
N TRP A 381 10.85 1.76 -25.76
CA TRP A 381 10.80 0.36 -26.19
C TRP A 381 10.27 -0.60 -25.11
N GLY A 382 10.05 -0.14 -23.88
CA GLY A 382 9.75 -1.03 -22.75
C GLY A 382 9.69 -0.34 -21.39
N ARG A 383 10.06 -1.07 -20.34
CA ARG A 383 10.16 -0.57 -18.97
C ARG A 383 11.42 -1.11 -18.28
N ILE A 384 11.88 -0.42 -17.25
CA ILE A 384 13.02 -0.82 -16.43
C ILE A 384 12.59 -0.88 -14.96
N THR A 385 12.84 -2.02 -14.32
CA THR A 385 12.72 -2.20 -12.86
C THR A 385 14.10 -2.47 -12.26
N ARG A 386 14.25 -2.25 -10.95
CA ARG A 386 15.49 -2.51 -10.22
C ARG A 386 15.23 -3.35 -8.97
N LYS A 387 16.16 -4.26 -8.67
CA LYS A 387 16.23 -4.99 -7.40
C LYS A 387 17.68 -5.03 -6.91
N GLY A 388 17.99 -4.24 -5.90
CA GLY A 388 19.36 -4.09 -5.40
C GLY A 388 20.34 -3.71 -6.53
N ASN A 389 21.30 -4.57 -6.79
CA ASN A 389 22.34 -4.38 -7.82
C ASN A 389 21.99 -5.01 -9.17
N LYS A 390 20.70 -5.20 -9.46
CA LYS A 390 20.21 -5.69 -10.75
C LYS A 390 19.23 -4.72 -11.38
N LEU A 391 19.42 -4.42 -12.66
CA LEU A 391 18.42 -3.81 -13.53
C LEU A 391 17.74 -4.90 -14.37
N TYR A 392 16.44 -4.75 -14.56
CA TYR A 392 15.65 -5.60 -15.44
C TYR A 392 15.02 -4.76 -16.55
N LEU A 393 15.41 -5.02 -17.78
CA LEU A 393 14.95 -4.32 -18.97
C LEU A 393 13.85 -5.16 -19.62
N HIS A 394 12.60 -4.73 -19.46
CA HIS A 394 11.40 -5.37 -19.99
C HIS A 394 11.13 -4.85 -21.41
N ALA A 395 11.62 -5.53 -22.43
CA ALA A 395 11.52 -5.09 -23.80
C ALA A 395 10.19 -5.50 -24.46
N TYR A 396 9.37 -4.51 -24.78
CA TYR A 396 8.10 -4.68 -25.51
C TYR A 396 8.34 -4.66 -27.02
N THR A 397 9.34 -3.91 -27.44
CA THR A 397 9.85 -3.86 -28.82
C THR A 397 11.30 -4.32 -28.80
N TRP A 398 11.58 -5.45 -29.46
CA TRP A 398 12.92 -6.00 -29.56
C TRP A 398 13.71 -5.29 -30.68
N PRO A 399 15.02 -5.03 -30.53
CA PRO A 399 15.75 -4.18 -31.47
C PRO A 399 16.10 -4.90 -32.79
N GLY A 400 15.84 -6.21 -32.90
CA GLY A 400 16.22 -7.02 -34.05
C GLY A 400 17.71 -7.38 -34.07
N ALA A 401 18.14 -8.14 -35.07
CA ALA A 401 19.53 -8.57 -35.19
C ALA A 401 20.47 -7.37 -35.41
N GLY A 402 21.45 -7.21 -34.52
CA GLY A 402 22.44 -6.12 -34.58
C GLY A 402 21.95 -4.77 -34.05
N GLY A 403 20.68 -4.66 -33.64
CA GLY A 403 20.14 -3.46 -32.99
C GLY A 403 20.43 -3.43 -31.47
N SER A 404 20.33 -2.25 -30.86
CA SER A 404 20.50 -2.05 -29.42
C SER A 404 19.23 -1.52 -28.75
N LEU A 405 19.07 -1.86 -27.47
CA LEU A 405 18.17 -1.19 -26.55
C LEU A 405 18.97 -0.13 -25.80
N HIS A 406 18.72 1.15 -26.12
CA HIS A 406 19.36 2.25 -25.43
C HIS A 406 18.72 2.52 -24.07
N VAL A 407 19.54 2.73 -23.04
CA VAL A 407 19.16 3.07 -21.67
C VAL A 407 19.85 4.36 -21.26
N THR A 408 19.08 5.44 -21.11
CA THR A 408 19.55 6.71 -20.54
C THR A 408 19.72 6.59 -19.02
N ALA A 409 20.90 6.95 -18.52
CA ALA A 409 21.22 7.02 -17.10
C ALA A 409 20.82 8.38 -16.49
N ARG A 410 20.23 8.37 -15.30
CA ARG A 410 19.93 9.55 -14.46
C ARG A 410 20.90 9.72 -13.29
N SER A 411 21.60 8.66 -12.93
CA SER A 411 22.60 8.64 -11.84
C SER A 411 23.78 7.74 -12.23
N PRO A 412 24.99 7.95 -11.71
CA PRO A 412 26.12 7.09 -12.01
C PRO A 412 25.90 5.63 -11.57
N PHE A 413 26.14 4.70 -12.49
CA PHE A 413 26.30 3.27 -12.24
C PHE A 413 27.11 2.65 -13.37
N THR A 414 27.66 1.45 -13.16
CA THR A 414 28.37 0.66 -14.17
C THR A 414 27.65 -0.65 -14.40
N VAL A 415 27.46 -1.04 -15.66
CA VAL A 415 26.97 -2.38 -16.00
C VAL A 415 28.15 -3.34 -16.05
N THR A 416 28.08 -4.42 -15.28
CA THR A 416 29.17 -5.41 -15.12
C THR A 416 28.90 -6.72 -15.86
N ALA A 417 27.64 -7.09 -16.02
CA ALA A 417 27.20 -8.21 -16.83
C ALA A 417 25.77 -7.99 -17.31
N ALA A 418 25.38 -8.63 -18.41
CA ALA A 418 24.00 -8.66 -18.87
C ALA A 418 23.70 -9.97 -19.60
N ARG A 419 22.47 -10.47 -19.45
CA ARG A 419 21.97 -11.69 -20.10
C ARG A 419 20.47 -11.60 -20.36
N VAL A 420 19.99 -12.30 -21.37
CA VAL A 420 18.55 -12.49 -21.58
C VAL A 420 18.05 -13.54 -20.57
N LEU A 421 17.05 -13.21 -19.76
CA LEU A 421 16.48 -14.16 -18.80
C LEU A 421 15.85 -15.36 -19.52
N GLY A 422 16.10 -16.56 -18.97
CA GLY A 422 15.59 -17.82 -19.53
C GLY A 422 16.24 -18.24 -20.87
N SER A 423 17.42 -17.72 -21.20
CA SER A 423 18.08 -17.95 -22.49
C SER A 423 19.60 -17.96 -22.36
N ASP A 424 20.27 -18.65 -23.28
CA ASP A 424 21.73 -18.66 -23.43
C ASP A 424 22.25 -17.49 -24.29
N GLN A 425 21.35 -16.61 -24.76
CA GLN A 425 21.71 -15.42 -25.53
C GLN A 425 22.57 -14.46 -24.70
N THR A 426 23.68 -14.03 -25.29
CA THR A 426 24.55 -13.02 -24.69
C THR A 426 24.03 -11.62 -25.00
N VAL A 427 24.37 -10.67 -24.13
CA VAL A 427 24.07 -9.25 -24.33
C VAL A 427 25.38 -8.48 -24.28
N THR A 428 25.76 -7.87 -25.41
CA THR A 428 26.90 -6.96 -25.45
C THR A 428 26.45 -5.60 -24.94
N VAL A 429 27.13 -5.08 -23.91
CA VAL A 429 26.83 -3.76 -23.33
C VAL A 429 27.95 -2.80 -23.68
N ARG A 430 27.60 -1.60 -24.17
CA ARG A 430 28.54 -0.52 -24.44
C ARG A 430 28.05 0.78 -23.82
N THR A 431 28.98 1.58 -23.31
CA THR A 431 28.67 2.98 -22.94
C THR A 431 28.29 3.76 -24.19
N ALA A 432 27.22 4.53 -24.13
CA ALA A 432 26.71 5.31 -25.25
C ALA A 432 26.16 6.65 -24.74
N GLY A 433 26.89 7.74 -24.98
CA GLY A 433 26.44 9.10 -24.65
C GLY A 433 25.97 9.26 -23.19
N ASP A 434 24.66 9.40 -23.04
CA ASP A 434 23.90 9.58 -21.80
C ASP A 434 23.57 8.27 -21.05
N GLY A 435 24.10 7.12 -21.48
CA GLY A 435 23.95 5.86 -20.75
C GLY A 435 24.58 4.65 -21.44
N TYR A 436 23.77 3.64 -21.73
CA TYR A 436 24.23 2.32 -22.18
C TYR A 436 23.40 1.76 -23.33
N ASP A 437 24.06 1.13 -24.29
CA ASP A 437 23.45 0.32 -25.33
C ASP A 437 23.57 -1.17 -25.01
N PHE A 438 22.43 -1.86 -24.97
CA PHE A 438 22.33 -3.31 -24.79
C PHE A 438 22.03 -3.97 -26.13
N THR A 439 23.00 -4.68 -26.71
CA THR A 439 22.88 -5.40 -27.99
C THR A 439 22.75 -6.91 -27.73
N PRO A 440 21.53 -7.48 -27.75
CA PRO A 440 21.34 -8.91 -27.62
C PRO A 440 21.80 -9.67 -28.87
N SER A 441 22.29 -10.89 -28.70
CA SER A 441 22.83 -11.70 -29.80
C SER A 441 21.77 -12.41 -30.66
N GLY A 442 20.49 -12.42 -30.24
CA GLY A 442 19.44 -13.19 -30.89
C GLY A 442 18.06 -12.52 -30.86
N SER A 443 17.04 -13.30 -31.20
CA SER A 443 15.65 -12.86 -31.27
C SER A 443 14.99 -12.76 -29.89
N ALA A 444 13.88 -12.02 -29.82
CA ALA A 444 13.03 -11.97 -28.64
C ALA A 444 12.67 -13.39 -28.15
N THR A 445 12.77 -13.63 -26.85
CA THR A 445 12.48 -14.94 -26.25
C THR A 445 11.04 -15.03 -25.76
N ASN A 446 10.34 -13.90 -25.65
CA ASN A 446 8.96 -13.85 -25.25
C ASN A 446 8.20 -12.70 -25.96
N PRO A 447 6.99 -12.96 -26.51
CA PRO A 447 6.22 -11.98 -27.27
C PRO A 447 5.55 -10.89 -26.41
N ILE A 448 5.34 -11.12 -25.11
CA ILE A 448 4.77 -10.14 -24.19
C ILE A 448 5.83 -9.11 -23.80
N ALA A 449 6.93 -9.60 -23.24
CA ALA A 449 8.11 -8.82 -22.92
C ALA A 449 9.31 -9.76 -22.78
N THR A 450 10.37 -9.54 -23.55
CA THR A 450 11.65 -10.21 -23.32
C THR A 450 12.42 -9.45 -22.26
N VAL A 451 12.96 -10.13 -21.25
CA VAL A 451 13.65 -9.46 -20.13
C VAL A 451 15.15 -9.68 -20.22
N ILE A 452 15.92 -8.58 -20.19
CA ILE A 452 17.36 -8.61 -19.94
C ILE A 452 17.59 -8.32 -18.46
N GLU A 453 18.34 -9.18 -17.79
CA GLU A 453 18.89 -8.91 -16.45
C GLU A 453 20.31 -8.37 -16.61
N ALA A 454 20.60 -7.26 -15.95
CA ALA A 454 21.90 -6.63 -15.94
C ALA A 454 22.41 -6.45 -14.50
N ASP A 455 23.60 -6.98 -14.22
CA ASP A 455 24.30 -6.73 -12.97
C ASP A 455 24.94 -5.35 -13.02
N ILE A 456 24.69 -4.53 -12.00
CA ILE A 456 25.18 -3.16 -11.91
C ILE A 456 26.00 -2.93 -10.64
N ALA A 457 26.94 -2.01 -10.71
CA ALA A 457 27.65 -1.45 -9.57
C ALA A 457 27.31 0.05 -9.47
N THR A 458 26.85 0.48 -8.29
CA THR A 458 26.63 1.90 -7.99
C THR A 458 27.76 2.43 -7.12
N PRO A 459 27.99 3.77 -7.10
CA PRO A 459 28.92 4.38 -6.15
C PRO A 459 28.63 3.91 -4.72
N ALA A 460 29.68 3.56 -3.98
CA ALA A 460 29.55 3.07 -2.62
C ALA A 460 28.95 4.16 -1.71
N PRO A 461 28.01 3.82 -0.81
CA PRO A 461 27.53 4.77 0.18
C PRO A 461 28.61 5.06 1.22
N ALA A 462 28.56 6.25 1.81
CA ALA A 462 29.15 6.51 3.10
C ALA A 462 28.56 5.57 4.18
N ALA A 463 29.31 5.39 5.27
CA ALA A 463 28.84 4.65 6.42
C ALA A 463 27.49 5.19 6.92
N ALA A 464 26.69 4.33 7.54
CA ALA A 464 25.50 4.82 8.25
C ALA A 464 25.94 5.81 9.34
N GLY A 465 25.22 6.90 9.49
CA GLY A 465 25.51 7.89 10.52
C GLY A 465 25.23 7.35 11.92
N THR A 466 25.55 8.16 12.92
CA THR A 466 25.34 7.87 14.35
C THR A 466 24.40 8.89 14.99
N GLY A 467 23.66 9.61 14.16
CA GLY A 467 22.70 10.62 14.57
C GLY A 467 21.64 10.09 15.53
N THR A 468 21.16 10.97 16.40
CA THR A 468 20.15 10.64 17.41
C THR A 468 18.81 11.32 17.16
N GLY A 469 18.71 12.21 16.17
CA GLY A 469 17.51 13.01 15.88
C GLY A 469 17.82 14.48 15.62
N LEU A 470 16.78 15.32 15.61
CA LEU A 470 16.88 16.78 15.52
C LEU A 470 16.42 17.43 16.82
N LYS A 471 16.96 18.62 17.13
CA LYS A 471 16.39 19.46 18.20
C LYS A 471 15.01 19.93 17.72
N ALA A 472 13.98 19.56 18.46
CA ALA A 472 12.59 19.93 18.21
C ALA A 472 12.13 20.94 19.26
N GLU A 473 11.50 22.01 18.81
CA GLU A 473 10.99 23.11 19.63
C GLU A 473 9.53 23.36 19.27
N PHE A 474 8.67 23.48 20.28
CA PHE A 474 7.24 23.69 20.10
C PHE A 474 6.77 24.91 20.90
N TRP A 475 6.00 25.80 20.27
CA TRP A 475 5.40 26.99 20.89
C TRP A 475 3.89 26.86 20.93
N THR A 476 3.25 27.46 21.93
CA THR A 476 1.78 27.56 22.04
C THR A 476 1.21 28.74 21.24
N ASN A 477 1.86 29.09 20.13
CA ASN A 477 1.44 30.11 19.18
C ASN A 477 2.04 29.81 17.80
N THR A 478 1.47 30.40 16.75
CA THR A 478 1.85 30.17 15.34
C THR A 478 2.93 31.14 14.83
N THR A 479 3.53 31.95 15.71
CA THR A 479 4.46 33.03 15.33
C THR A 479 5.91 32.77 15.77
N PHE A 480 6.19 31.62 16.38
CA PHE A 480 7.50 31.27 16.95
C PHE A 480 8.01 32.31 17.98
N THR A 481 7.12 33.00 18.68
CA THR A 481 7.48 34.07 19.63
C THR A 481 7.58 33.56 21.05
N GLY A 482 8.54 34.11 21.81
CA GLY A 482 8.82 33.72 23.19
C GLY A 482 9.63 32.44 23.31
N THR A 483 9.75 31.93 24.54
CA THR A 483 10.43 30.66 24.81
C THR A 483 9.57 29.48 24.36
N PRO A 484 10.11 28.48 23.64
CA PRO A 484 9.38 27.26 23.33
C PRO A 484 8.85 26.61 24.61
N ALA A 485 7.59 26.18 24.59
CA ALA A 485 6.99 25.49 25.75
C ALA A 485 7.56 24.07 25.91
N VAL A 486 8.01 23.46 24.81
CA VAL A 486 8.67 22.16 24.80
C VAL A 486 9.91 22.22 23.93
N THR A 487 11.02 21.68 24.45
CA THR A 487 12.24 21.43 23.67
C THR A 487 12.68 19.99 23.94
N ARG A 488 12.91 19.21 22.88
CA ARG A 488 13.36 17.81 22.97
C ARG A 488 14.21 17.42 21.77
N THR A 489 14.64 16.16 21.72
CA THR A 489 15.24 15.57 20.52
C THR A 489 14.25 14.60 19.89
N ASP A 490 13.79 14.93 18.68
CA ASP A 490 12.92 14.05 17.91
C ASP A 490 13.78 13.13 17.04
N PRO A 491 13.64 11.80 17.15
CA PRO A 491 14.48 10.86 16.40
C PRO A 491 14.25 10.97 14.88
N THR A 492 13.03 11.29 14.46
CA THR A 492 12.59 11.47 13.07
C THR A 492 11.44 12.47 13.06
N ILE A 493 11.16 13.09 11.91
CA ILE A 493 9.94 13.88 11.73
C ILE A 493 8.93 13.00 10.99
N ASN A 494 8.06 12.33 11.75
CA ASN A 494 7.00 11.45 11.26
C ASN A 494 5.81 11.50 12.23
N TYR A 495 5.10 12.64 12.20
CA TYR A 495 4.01 12.95 13.09
C TYR A 495 2.70 13.10 12.32
N LEU A 496 1.74 12.26 12.66
CA LEU A 496 0.33 12.37 12.27
C LEU A 496 -0.46 12.57 13.56
N TRP A 497 -0.53 13.80 14.05
CA TRP A 497 -1.30 14.11 15.27
C TRP A 497 -2.81 14.05 15.03
N ARG A 498 -3.25 14.08 13.76
CA ARG A 498 -4.66 14.02 13.37
C ARG A 498 -5.42 15.19 14.03
N TYR A 499 -6.72 15.01 14.28
CA TYR A 499 -7.62 16.03 14.81
C TYR A 499 -7.60 16.20 16.33
N GLU A 500 -7.20 15.16 17.05
CA GLU A 500 -7.33 15.11 18.52
C GLU A 500 -5.98 15.11 19.22
N GLY A 501 -4.88 15.03 18.46
CA GLY A 501 -3.54 14.88 19.00
C GLY A 501 -2.72 16.15 19.03
N SER A 502 -1.67 16.12 19.85
CA SER A 502 -0.72 17.23 19.94
C SER A 502 0.73 16.75 20.12
N PRO A 503 1.74 17.62 19.88
CA PRO A 503 3.14 17.27 20.10
C PRO A 503 3.49 16.91 21.55
N ALA A 504 2.77 17.49 22.52
CA ALA A 504 2.96 17.29 23.95
C ALA A 504 1.75 17.83 24.74
N PRO A 505 1.49 17.36 25.99
CA PRO A 505 0.35 17.80 26.79
C PRO A 505 0.26 19.31 27.08
N SER A 506 1.38 20.04 26.99
CA SER A 506 1.44 21.50 27.18
C SER A 506 1.23 22.30 25.89
N ILE A 507 1.05 21.62 24.75
CA ILE A 507 0.77 22.19 23.44
C ILE A 507 -0.68 21.83 23.10
N GLY A 508 -1.46 22.80 22.61
CA GLY A 508 -2.81 22.56 22.14
C GLY A 508 -2.84 21.63 20.92
N THR A 509 -4.02 21.08 20.60
CA THR A 509 -4.26 20.38 19.33
C THR A 509 -4.09 21.32 18.14
N ASP A 510 -4.39 22.60 18.36
CA ASP A 510 -4.34 23.66 17.37
C ASP A 510 -3.55 24.87 17.91
N ASN A 511 -3.25 25.83 17.04
CA ASN A 511 -2.59 27.10 17.38
C ASN A 511 -1.17 26.93 17.96
N PHE A 512 -0.38 26.06 17.36
CA PHE A 512 1.02 25.84 17.74
C PHE A 512 1.98 26.02 16.57
N SER A 513 3.27 26.09 16.86
CA SER A 513 4.31 26.03 15.85
C SER A 513 5.42 25.10 16.28
N SER A 514 6.05 24.48 15.29
CA SER A 514 7.07 23.46 15.46
C SER A 514 8.30 23.82 14.65
N ARG A 515 9.48 23.72 15.26
CA ARG A 515 10.78 23.90 14.59
C ARG A 515 11.68 22.70 14.88
N TRP A 516 12.19 22.07 13.83
CA TRP A 516 13.24 21.05 13.92
C TRP A 516 14.53 21.56 13.33
N THR A 517 15.62 21.44 14.08
CA THR A 517 16.93 21.95 13.70
C THR A 517 18.04 20.97 14.03
N GLY A 518 19.10 20.99 13.23
CA GLY A 518 20.21 20.08 13.40
C GLY A 518 21.09 19.98 12.17
N LYS A 519 21.72 18.82 11.99
CA LYS A 519 22.42 18.45 10.77
C LYS A 519 21.80 17.20 10.14
N ILE A 520 21.87 17.12 8.82
CA ILE A 520 21.54 15.93 8.03
C ILE A 520 22.78 15.37 7.33
N GLN A 521 22.89 14.03 7.26
CA GLN A 521 23.99 13.32 6.62
C GLN A 521 23.51 12.38 5.50
N PRO A 522 23.63 12.75 4.20
CA PRO A 522 23.37 11.83 3.09
C PRO A 522 24.37 10.67 3.06
N ARG A 523 23.92 9.50 2.60
CA ARG A 523 24.80 8.34 2.38
C ARG A 523 25.40 8.28 0.98
N TYR A 524 24.74 8.88 0.00
CA TYR A 524 25.19 8.91 -1.40
C TYR A 524 25.43 10.35 -1.85
N SER A 525 26.35 10.53 -2.80
CA SER A 525 26.58 11.81 -3.47
C SER A 525 25.63 11.94 -4.66
N GLU A 526 24.45 12.49 -4.43
CA GLU A 526 23.35 12.51 -5.38
C GLU A 526 22.50 13.77 -5.22
N THR A 527 21.61 14.02 -6.18
CA THR A 527 20.48 14.94 -5.96
C THR A 527 19.48 14.24 -5.05
N TYR A 528 19.23 14.83 -3.87
CA TYR A 528 18.19 14.40 -2.96
C TYR A 528 16.95 15.24 -3.20
N THR A 529 15.80 14.59 -3.27
CA THR A 529 14.49 15.22 -3.19
C THR A 529 13.96 15.04 -1.79
N PHE A 530 13.69 16.15 -1.12
CA PHE A 530 12.98 16.20 0.15
C PHE A 530 11.50 16.38 -0.12
N THR A 531 10.67 15.63 0.59
CA THR A 531 9.22 15.74 0.54
C THR A 531 8.71 15.97 1.95
N THR A 532 7.95 17.03 2.18
CA THR A 532 7.20 17.21 3.44
C THR A 532 5.78 16.70 3.25
N ILE A 533 5.17 16.14 4.30
CA ILE A 533 3.71 16.10 4.44
C ILE A 533 3.41 16.98 5.65
N SER A 534 2.58 18.00 5.48
CA SER A 534 2.28 18.94 6.54
C SER A 534 0.88 19.48 6.42
N ASP A 535 0.31 19.84 7.56
CA ASP A 535 -0.83 20.74 7.63
C ASP A 535 -0.39 22.19 7.83
N ASP A 536 -1.23 23.09 7.33
CA ASP A 536 -1.17 24.54 7.40
C ASP A 536 0.01 25.21 6.69
N THR A 537 1.19 25.30 7.30
CA THR A 537 2.35 25.90 6.62
C THR A 537 3.61 25.10 6.86
N VAL A 538 4.52 25.11 5.89
CA VAL A 538 5.81 24.45 6.00
C VAL A 538 6.92 25.18 5.25
N ARG A 539 8.10 25.23 5.87
CA ARG A 539 9.33 25.67 5.22
C ARG A 539 10.50 24.76 5.58
N LEU A 540 11.29 24.38 4.58
CA LEU A 540 12.49 23.55 4.74
C LEU A 540 13.71 24.25 4.16
N TRP A 541 14.75 24.38 4.99
CA TRP A 541 16.08 24.80 4.57
C TRP A 541 17.06 23.65 4.71
N ILE A 542 17.90 23.48 3.70
CA ILE A 542 19.07 22.60 3.75
C ILE A 542 20.30 23.45 3.43
N ASN A 543 21.27 23.47 4.33
CA ASN A 543 22.49 24.26 4.24
C ASN A 543 22.23 25.76 3.97
N GLY A 544 21.22 26.32 4.65
CA GLY A 544 20.79 27.72 4.48
C GLY A 544 19.93 27.99 3.24
N GLN A 545 19.84 27.05 2.29
CA GLN A 545 19.01 27.21 1.10
C GLN A 545 17.56 26.78 1.40
N LEU A 546 16.61 27.70 1.21
CA LEU A 546 15.18 27.41 1.25
C LEU A 546 14.80 26.56 0.03
N ILE A 547 14.37 25.31 0.26
CA ILE A 547 14.03 24.36 -0.81
C ILE A 547 12.54 24.01 -0.85
N ILE A 548 11.80 24.25 0.24
CA ILE A 548 10.34 24.15 0.31
C ILE A 548 9.82 25.40 1.01
N ASP A 549 8.87 26.10 0.40
CA ASP A 549 8.24 27.31 0.94
C ASP A 549 6.75 27.31 0.64
N ASN A 550 5.95 26.78 1.58
CA ASN A 550 4.50 26.80 1.50
C ASN A 550 3.93 27.48 2.75
N THR A 551 3.72 28.79 2.65
CA THR A 551 3.29 29.64 3.78
C THR A 551 1.81 29.98 3.75
N THR A 552 1.05 29.40 2.81
CA THR A 552 -0.40 29.56 2.74
C THR A 552 -1.05 28.41 3.50
N PRO A 553 -1.87 28.68 4.53
CA PRO A 553 -2.68 27.66 5.21
C PRO A 553 -3.33 26.67 4.24
N HIS A 554 -3.12 25.38 4.47
CA HIS A 554 -3.59 24.29 3.62
C HIS A 554 -3.93 23.05 4.47
N LEU A 555 -4.84 22.22 3.97
CA LEU A 555 -5.04 20.85 4.49
C LEU A 555 -3.78 20.00 4.33
N PRO A 556 -3.69 18.77 4.91
CA PRO A 556 -2.53 17.93 4.72
C PRO A 556 -2.22 17.74 3.24
N THR A 557 -1.00 18.14 2.85
CA THR A 557 -0.52 18.09 1.48
C THR A 557 0.97 17.78 1.48
N TRP A 558 1.51 17.42 0.31
CA TRP A 558 2.94 17.25 0.14
C TRP A 558 3.58 18.40 -0.63
N ASN A 559 4.80 18.77 -0.26
CA ASN A 559 5.64 19.70 -1.01
C ASN A 559 7.02 19.11 -1.23
N GLN A 560 7.67 19.45 -2.36
CA GLN A 560 8.99 18.92 -2.71
C GLN A 560 10.02 20.01 -3.01
N GLY A 561 11.25 19.74 -2.60
CA GLY A 561 12.43 20.52 -2.92
C GLY A 561 13.61 19.60 -3.18
N SER A 562 14.54 19.98 -4.05
CA SER A 562 15.72 19.15 -4.36
C SER A 562 17.03 19.92 -4.22
N ILE A 563 18.07 19.21 -3.77
CA ILE A 563 19.41 19.76 -3.58
C ILE A 563 20.47 18.67 -3.79
N ASN A 564 21.62 19.05 -4.33
CA ASN A 564 22.76 18.15 -4.47
C ASN A 564 23.49 18.04 -3.14
N LEU A 565 23.66 16.81 -2.64
CA LEU A 565 24.39 16.56 -1.41
C LEU A 565 25.53 15.57 -1.66
N THR A 566 26.60 15.68 -0.88
CA THR A 566 27.79 14.81 -0.96
C THR A 566 27.76 13.79 0.18
N ALA A 567 27.97 12.52 -0.14
CA ALA A 567 27.99 11.42 0.82
C ALA A 567 28.85 11.71 2.05
N GLY A 568 28.30 11.48 3.25
CA GLY A 568 29.01 11.59 4.52
C GLY A 568 29.20 13.02 5.04
N GLN A 569 28.96 14.06 4.24
CA GLN A 569 29.02 15.45 4.70
C GLN A 569 27.81 15.79 5.57
N LEU A 570 28.00 16.67 6.56
CA LEU A 570 26.92 17.18 7.41
C LEU A 570 26.44 18.52 6.87
N TYR A 571 25.14 18.65 6.64
CA TYR A 571 24.51 19.89 6.19
C TYR A 571 23.55 20.40 7.26
N ASP A 572 23.45 21.72 7.45
CA ASP A 572 22.41 22.29 8.30
C ASP A 572 21.02 21.94 7.78
N ILE A 573 20.10 21.64 8.69
CA ILE A 573 18.69 21.46 8.39
C ILE A 573 17.85 22.29 9.35
N LYS A 574 16.85 22.98 8.79
CA LYS A 574 15.79 23.62 9.55
C LYS A 574 14.45 23.31 8.88
N LEU A 575 13.52 22.74 9.62
CA LEU A 575 12.12 22.60 9.21
C LEU A 575 11.27 23.43 10.16
N GLU A 576 10.38 24.26 9.62
CA GLU A 576 9.37 25.00 10.38
C GLU A 576 7.98 24.62 9.88
N GLN A 577 7.05 24.40 10.80
CA GLN A 577 5.63 24.16 10.54
C GLN A 577 4.78 24.97 11.53
N THR A 578 3.64 25.46 11.07
CA THR A 578 2.64 26.09 11.95
C THR A 578 1.33 25.35 11.81
N GLU A 579 0.63 25.17 12.93
CA GLU A 579 -0.70 24.59 13.02
C GLU A 579 -1.67 25.65 13.57
N ASN A 580 -2.64 26.06 12.77
CA ASN A 580 -3.69 27.02 13.10
C ASN A 580 -4.95 26.32 13.58
N GLY A 581 -5.39 25.27 12.88
CA GLY A 581 -6.62 24.55 13.22
C GLY A 581 -6.97 23.40 12.31
N GLY A 582 -7.45 22.30 12.89
CA GLY A 582 -7.99 21.16 12.16
C GLY A 582 -7.18 19.89 12.40
N GLU A 583 -6.66 19.30 11.34
CA GLU A 583 -5.82 18.10 11.43
C GLU A 583 -4.35 18.50 11.42
N ALA A 584 -3.59 18.09 12.43
CA ALA A 584 -2.18 18.41 12.49
C ALA A 584 -1.28 17.27 11.97
N ALA A 585 -0.37 17.60 11.04
CA ALA A 585 0.62 16.67 10.50
C ALA A 585 1.97 17.34 10.21
N ALA A 586 3.06 16.58 10.43
CA ALA A 586 4.41 16.96 10.04
C ALA A 586 5.27 15.72 9.79
N LYS A 587 5.66 15.49 8.54
CA LYS A 587 6.54 14.40 8.11
C LYS A 587 7.62 14.91 7.17
N LEU A 588 8.85 14.42 7.34
CA LEU A 588 9.97 14.70 6.44
C LEU A 588 10.48 13.41 5.80
N ILE A 589 10.34 13.32 4.48
CA ILE A 589 10.77 12.21 3.63
C ILE A 589 11.95 12.68 2.78
N TRP A 590 12.88 11.77 2.49
CA TRP A 590 13.89 11.98 1.46
C TRP A 590 13.88 10.83 0.44
N THR A 591 14.40 11.10 -0.76
CA THR A 591 14.64 10.09 -1.78
C THR A 591 15.79 10.54 -2.69
N SER A 592 16.53 9.59 -3.24
CA SER A 592 17.54 9.81 -4.28
C SER A 592 17.68 8.52 -5.10
N PRO A 593 18.40 8.50 -6.24
CA PRO A 593 18.52 7.31 -7.07
C PRO A 593 19.00 6.03 -6.34
N ASN A 594 19.78 6.16 -5.26
CA ASN A 594 20.18 5.04 -4.39
C ASN A 594 19.66 5.13 -2.95
N THR A 595 18.87 6.15 -2.60
CA THR A 595 18.21 6.28 -1.30
C THR A 595 16.72 6.00 -1.48
N PRO A 596 16.15 4.95 -0.86
CA PRO A 596 14.73 4.67 -1.01
C PRO A 596 13.90 5.81 -0.39
N LYS A 597 12.71 6.03 -0.95
CA LYS A 597 11.71 6.95 -0.42
C LYS A 597 11.31 6.49 0.98
N GLN A 598 11.66 7.27 2.01
CA GLN A 598 11.41 6.95 3.43
C GLN A 598 11.48 8.23 4.28
N ALA A 599 10.86 8.22 5.46
CA ALA A 599 11.15 9.24 6.48
C ALA A 599 12.65 9.31 6.76
N VAL A 600 13.21 10.52 6.90
CA VAL A 600 14.67 10.67 7.07
C VAL A 600 15.12 9.90 8.32
N PRO A 601 16.01 8.89 8.19
CA PRO A 601 16.33 8.00 9.30
C PRO A 601 17.04 8.73 10.43
N ARG A 602 16.71 8.36 11.68
CA ARG A 602 17.33 8.89 12.91
C ARG A 602 18.86 8.95 12.84
N THR A 603 19.48 7.89 12.34
CA THR A 603 20.94 7.78 12.25
C THR A 603 21.57 8.84 11.37
N GLN A 604 20.78 9.52 10.52
CA GLN A 604 21.23 10.58 9.62
C GLN A 604 20.86 11.99 10.09
N LEU A 605 20.30 12.10 11.29
CA LEU A 605 19.88 13.36 11.90
C LEU A 605 20.67 13.61 13.19
N TYR A 606 21.34 14.75 13.28
CA TYR A 606 22.17 15.12 14.42
C TYR A 606 21.60 16.36 15.10
N PRO A 607 21.33 16.33 16.41
CA PRO A 607 20.73 17.47 17.09
C PRO A 607 21.75 18.60 17.22
N THR A 608 21.30 19.83 17.05
CA THR A 608 22.09 21.02 17.40
C THR A 608 21.98 21.29 18.90
N THR A 609 23.12 21.49 19.57
CA THR A 609 23.14 22.00 20.96
C THR A 609 23.00 23.52 21.03
N THR A 610 23.22 24.21 19.90
CA THR A 610 23.15 25.68 19.74
C THR A 610 22.83 25.99 18.28
N LEU A 611 21.88 26.88 18.02
CA LEU A 611 21.76 27.57 16.74
C LEU A 611 22.00 29.05 17.00
N ASP A 612 22.94 29.64 16.26
CA ASP A 612 22.99 31.09 16.09
C ASP A 612 21.79 31.47 15.20
N ASP A 613 20.70 31.90 15.82
CA ASP A 613 19.47 32.34 15.15
C ASP A 613 19.65 33.64 14.32
N ASP A 614 20.86 34.21 14.29
CA ASP A 614 21.17 35.55 13.77
C ASP A 614 22.24 35.60 12.64
N ALA A 615 22.61 34.50 11.99
CA ALA A 615 23.50 34.61 10.82
C ALA A 615 22.70 35.11 9.58
N PRO A 616 22.95 36.33 9.07
CA PRO A 616 22.29 36.80 7.86
C PRO A 616 22.80 36.06 6.61
N ALA A 617 21.94 35.98 5.60
CA ALA A 617 22.14 35.33 4.30
C ALA A 617 23.40 35.78 3.54
#